data_AF-A0A087SVQ0-F1
#
_entry.id   AF-A0A087SVQ0-F1
#
_cell.length_a   1.000
_cell.length_b   1.000
_cell.length_c   1.000
_cell.angle_alpha   90.00
_cell.angle_beta   90.00
_cell.angle_gamma   90.00
#
_symmetry.space_group_name_H-M   'P 1'
#
loop_
_entity.id
_entity.type
_entity.pdbx_description
1 polymer ?
#
loop_
_entity_poly.entity_id
_entity_poly.type
_entity_poly.pdbx_seq_one_letter_code
_entity_poly.pdbx_strand_id
1 'polypeptide(L)'
;MSARGLLQNPTLFTGSEITLPCCIRDWINLSVSFGTSFTNMHHHLMFMLERVMPKHERKLFNSYTALASVVDHLNSYTALTSVVDDMNSYTQ
;
A
#
# COMPACT_ATOMS: atom_id res chain seq x y z
N MET A 1 -17.31 0.08 16.34
CA MET A 1 -16.28 0.99 15.80
C MET A 1 -15.15 0.16 15.21
N SER A 2 -14.99 0.14 13.88
CA SER A 2 -13.95 -0.65 13.22
C SER A 2 -12.71 0.20 12.91
N ALA A 3 -12.09 0.79 13.94
CA ALA A 3 -10.98 1.72 13.75
C ALA A 3 -9.70 1.03 13.24
N ARG A 4 -9.34 -0.14 13.78
CA ARG A 4 -8.14 -0.90 13.36
C ARG A 4 -8.32 -1.56 11.98
N GLY A 5 -9.51 -2.09 11.70
CA GLY A 5 -9.80 -2.71 10.42
C GLY A 5 -9.70 -1.71 9.26
N LEU A 6 -10.18 -0.48 9.46
CA LEU A 6 -10.03 0.62 8.50
C LEU A 6 -8.58 1.05 8.27
N LEU A 7 -7.77 1.06 9.33
CA LEU A 7 -6.38 1.48 9.27
C LEU A 7 -5.50 0.42 8.58
N GLN A 8 -5.84 -0.86 8.74
CA GLN A 8 -5.20 -1.98 8.07
C GLN A 8 -5.71 -2.22 6.64
N ASN A 9 -6.97 -1.86 6.37
CA ASN A 9 -7.61 -2.03 5.09
C ASN A 9 -8.56 -0.85 4.83
N PRO A 10 -8.10 0.21 4.13
CA PRO A 10 -8.94 1.34 3.77
C PRO A 10 -10.05 0.94 2.77
N THR A 11 -9.90 -0.19 2.07
CA THR A 11 -10.88 -0.76 1.14
C THR A 11 -11.82 -1.77 1.81
N LEU A 12 -11.87 -1.80 3.15
CA LEU A 12 -12.74 -2.69 3.91
C LEU A 12 -14.22 -2.56 3.50
N PHE A 13 -14.66 -1.36 3.10
CA PHE A 13 -16.04 -1.09 2.70
C PHE A 13 -16.37 -1.40 1.24
N THR A 14 -15.37 -1.68 0.40
CA THR A 14 -15.58 -2.08 -1.01
C THR A 14 -15.70 -3.60 -1.17
N GLY A 15 -15.68 -4.36 -0.06
CA GLY A 15 -15.80 -5.83 -0.08
C GLY A 15 -14.49 -6.58 -0.37
N SER A 16 -13.37 -5.87 -0.51
CA SER A 16 -12.04 -6.46 -0.70
C SER A 16 -11.40 -6.82 0.64
N GLU A 17 -10.89 -8.04 0.78
CA GLU A 17 -10.21 -8.50 2.00
C GLU A 17 -8.83 -7.87 2.22
N ILE A 18 -8.23 -7.35 1.15
CA ILE A 18 -6.90 -6.73 1.10
C ILE A 18 -6.98 -5.30 0.53
N THR A 19 -6.03 -4.47 0.95
CA THR A 19 -5.86 -3.10 0.47
C THR A 19 -5.58 -3.11 -1.02
N LEU A 20 -6.43 -2.47 -1.83
CA LEU A 20 -6.17 -2.36 -3.26
C LEU A 20 -4.96 -1.45 -3.57
N PRO A 21 -4.17 -1.78 -4.61
CA PRO A 21 -3.08 -0.94 -5.10
C PRO A 21 -3.48 0.51 -5.42
N CYS A 22 -4.70 0.73 -5.92
CA CYS A 22 -5.21 2.07 -6.23
C CYS A 22 -5.27 2.95 -4.98
N CYS A 23 -5.73 2.43 -3.84
CA CYS A 23 -5.83 3.21 -2.61
C CYS A 23 -4.47 3.59 -2.03
N ILE A 24 -3.45 2.75 -2.22
CA ILE A 24 -2.08 3.07 -1.80
C ILE A 24 -1.55 4.25 -2.63
N ARG A 25 -1.82 4.24 -3.94
CA ARG A 25 -1.42 5.33 -4.85
C ARG A 25 -2.15 6.63 -4.54
N ASP A 26 -3.45 6.56 -4.28
CA ASP A 26 -4.26 7.71 -3.89
C ASP A 26 -3.78 8.30 -2.56
N TRP A 27 -3.45 7.46 -1.58
CA TRP A 27 -2.87 7.91 -0.32
C TRP A 27 -1.56 8.68 -0.51
N ILE A 28 -0.66 8.18 -1.36
CA ILE A 28 0.61 8.88 -1.66
C ILE A 28 0.33 10.22 -2.32
N ASN A 29 -0.52 10.25 -3.35
CA ASN A 29 -0.89 11.49 -4.04
C ASN A 29 -1.50 12.52 -3.09
N LEU A 30 -2.41 12.11 -2.20
CA LEU A 30 -3.01 12.96 -1.18
C LEU A 30 -1.93 13.46 -0.21
N SER A 31 -1.11 12.58 0.33
CA SER A 31 -0.07 12.95 1.31
C SER A 31 0.93 13.98 0.77
N VAL A 32 1.30 13.86 -0.51
CA VAL A 32 2.16 14.83 -1.20
C VAL A 32 1.42 16.14 -1.45
N SER A 33 0.16 16.08 -1.92
CA SER A 33 -0.65 17.27 -2.22
C SER A 33 -0.95 18.11 -0.98
N PHE A 34 -1.17 17.45 0.17
CA PHE A 34 -1.42 18.12 1.45
C PHE A 34 -0.14 18.52 2.21
N GLY A 35 1.04 18.14 1.72
CA GLY A 35 2.32 18.44 2.40
C GLY A 35 2.49 17.68 3.72
N THR A 36 1.92 16.48 3.84
CA THR A 36 2.01 15.65 5.05
C THR A 36 3.47 15.25 5.31
N SER A 37 3.87 15.22 6.58
CA SER A 37 5.20 14.75 6.95
C SER A 37 5.45 13.31 6.50
N PHE A 38 6.67 13.03 6.03
CA PHE A 38 7.06 11.69 5.59
C PHE A 38 6.78 10.63 6.66
N THR A 39 7.07 10.93 7.92
CA THR A 39 6.87 10.01 9.05
C THR A 39 5.40 9.59 9.21
N ASN A 40 4.47 10.55 9.13
CA ASN A 40 3.04 10.23 9.21
C ASN A 40 2.59 9.39 8.02
N MET A 41 2.94 9.83 6.81
CA MET A 41 2.60 9.12 5.57
C MET A 41 3.14 7.68 5.58
N HIS A 42 4.40 7.48 5.98
CA HIS A 42 5.08 6.18 6.04
C HIS A 42 4.48 5.28 7.11
N HIS A 43 4.14 5.82 8.29
CA HIS A 43 3.48 5.07 9.34
C HIS A 43 2.10 4.54 8.91
N HIS A 44 1.32 5.36 8.20
CA HIS A 44 0.04 4.93 7.63
C HIS A 44 0.21 3.85 6.55
N LEU A 45 1.23 3.97 5.69
CA LEU A 45 1.55 2.93 4.70
C LEU A 45 1.94 1.60 5.34
N MET A 46 2.70 1.61 6.45
CA MET A 46 3.06 0.37 7.16
C MET A 46 1.83 -0.43 7.58
N PHE A 47 0.79 0.24 8.08
CA PHE A 47 -0.44 -0.42 8.50
C PHE A 47 -1.27 -0.90 7.31
N MET A 48 -1.39 -0.09 6.26
CA MET A 48 -2.11 -0.47 5.04
C MET A 48 -1.50 -1.68 4.34
N LEU A 49 -0.16 -1.80 4.38
CA LEU A 49 0.60 -2.87 3.74
C LEU A 49 0.87 -4.05 4.68
N GLU A 50 0.40 -4.01 5.93
CA GLU A 50 0.71 -5.04 6.94
C GLU A 50 0.29 -6.44 6.49
N ARG A 51 -0.84 -6.52 5.78
CA ARG A 51 -1.40 -7.77 5.24
C ARG A 51 -1.03 -8.06 3.79
N VAL A 52 -0.46 -7.09 3.10
CA VAL A 52 -0.03 -7.22 1.71
C VAL A 52 1.40 -7.77 1.66
N MET A 53 2.32 -7.19 2.44
CA MET A 53 3.73 -7.57 2.40
C MET A 53 4.10 -8.65 3.44
N PRO A 54 4.94 -9.64 3.07
CA PRO A 54 5.48 -10.60 4.02
C PRO A 54 6.38 -9.93 5.07
N LYS A 55 6.59 -10.62 6.20
CA LYS A 55 7.27 -10.07 7.39
C LYS A 55 8.71 -9.59 7.14
N HIS A 56 9.40 -10.19 6.16
CA HIS A 56 10.76 -9.80 5.79
C HIS A 56 10.79 -8.49 4.99
N GLU A 57 9.90 -8.35 4.00
CA GLU A 57 9.75 -7.10 3.23
C GLU A 57 9.33 -5.94 4.13
N ARG A 58 8.44 -6.18 5.10
CA ARG A 58 8.07 -5.13 6.07
C ARG A 58 9.27 -4.58 6.83
N LYS A 59 10.23 -5.42 7.24
CA LYS A 59 11.44 -4.92 7.90
C LYS A 59 12.25 -4.01 6.97
N LEU A 60 12.34 -4.37 5.70
CA LEU A 60 13.04 -3.59 4.68
C LEU A 60 12.30 -2.28 4.41
N PHE A 61 10.97 -2.33 4.27
CA PHE A 61 10.11 -1.16 4.11
C PHE A 61 10.22 -0.18 5.29
N ASN A 62 10.34 -0.71 6.51
CA ASN A 62 10.51 0.09 7.72
C ASN A 62 11.85 0.80 7.80
N SER A 63 12.86 0.34 7.06
CA SER A 63 14.18 0.97 7.02
C SER A 63 14.24 2.19 6.08
N TYR A 64 13.23 2.39 5.23
CA TYR A 64 13.21 3.50 4.29
C TYR A 64 12.98 4.84 5.00
N THR A 65 13.85 5.80 4.70
CA THR A 65 13.82 7.16 5.23
C THR A 65 13.41 8.21 4.19
N ALA A 66 13.22 7.80 2.93
CA ALA A 66 12.91 8.68 1.82
C ALA A 66 11.69 8.20 1.03
N LEU A 67 10.88 9.16 0.57
CA LEU A 67 9.71 8.91 -0.27
C LEU A 67 10.08 8.17 -1.57
N ALA A 68 11.23 8.50 -2.17
CA ALA A 68 11.69 7.87 -3.40
C ALA A 68 11.85 6.34 -3.24
N SER A 69 12.50 5.89 -2.16
CA SER A 69 12.68 4.45 -1.87
C SER A 69 11.36 3.74 -1.63
N VAL A 70 10.41 4.41 -0.98
CA VAL A 70 9.06 3.89 -0.75
C VAL A 70 8.31 3.72 -2.06
N VAL A 71 8.31 4.75 -2.91
CA VAL A 71 7.62 4.72 -4.21
C VAL A 71 8.24 3.70 -5.15
N ASP A 72 9.57 3.60 -5.18
CA ASP A 72 10.29 2.62 -6.01
C ASP A 72 9.97 1.18 -5.60
N HIS A 73 9.94 0.90 -4.29
CA HIS A 73 9.51 -0.39 -3.75
C HIS A 73 8.06 -0.71 -4.10
N LEU A 74 7.15 0.28 -3.98
CA LEU A 74 5.74 0.08 -4.30
C LEU A 74 5.48 -0.09 -5.80
N ASN A 75 6.21 0.62 -6.66
CA ASN A 75 6.15 0.41 -8.10
C ASN A 75 6.62 -0.98 -8.49
N SER A 76 7.72 -1.46 -7.88
CA SER A 76 8.20 -2.82 -8.08
C SER A 76 7.18 -3.86 -7.61
N TYR A 77 6.54 -3.63 -6.47
CA TYR A 77 5.54 -4.55 -5.92
C TYR A 77 4.24 -4.59 -6.73
N THR A 78 3.71 -3.41 -7.10
CA THR A 78 2.47 -3.30 -7.89
C THR A 78 2.64 -3.72 -9.35
N ALA A 79 3.82 -3.52 -9.95
CA ALA A 79 4.12 -4.05 -11.28
C ALA A 79 4.09 -5.58 -11.31
N LEU A 80 4.50 -6.24 -10.23
CA LEU A 80 4.36 -7.70 -10.10
C LEU A 80 2.89 -8.10 -9.94
N THR A 81 2.08 -7.32 -9.24
CA THR A 81 0.64 -7.59 -9.08
C THR A 81 -0.16 -7.37 -10.37
N SER A 82 0.13 -6.31 -11.15
CA SER A 82 -0.57 -6.07 -12.42
C SER A 82 -0.31 -7.16 -13.45
N VAL A 83 0.90 -7.77 -13.45
CA VAL A 83 1.18 -8.96 -14.29
C VAL A 83 0.34 -10.16 -13.87
N VAL A 84 0.01 -10.29 -12.58
CA VAL A 84 -0.87 -11.37 -12.09
C VAL A 84 -2.35 -11.10 -12.42
N ASP A 85 -2.80 -9.84 -12.36
CA ASP A 85 -4.14 -9.46 -12.82
C ASP A 85 -4.31 -9.60 -14.34
N ASP A 86 -3.29 -9.26 -15.15
CA ASP A 86 -3.31 -9.52 -16.59
C ASP A 86 -3.38 -11.03 -16.87
N MET A 87 -2.69 -11.89 -16.10
CA MET A 87 -2.78 -13.35 -16.25
C MET A 87 -4.13 -13.94 -15.80
N ASN A 88 -4.82 -13.29 -14.85
CA ASN A 88 -6.17 -13.69 -14.45
C ASN A 88 -7.28 -13.14 -15.37
N SER A 89 -6.98 -12.13 -16.19
CA SER A 89 -7.89 -11.64 -17.23
C SER A 89 -8.01 -12.56 -18.46
N TYR A 90 -7.13 -13.57 -18.59
CA TYR A 90 -7.21 -14.61 -19.62
C TYR A 90 -8.00 -15.86 -19.20
N THR A 91 -8.61 -15.88 -18.01
CA THR A 91 -9.39 -17.04 -17.53
C THR A 91 -10.86 -16.70 -17.25
N GLN A 92 -11.50 -15.95 -18.15
CA GLN A 92 -12.95 -16.04 -18.38
C GLN A 92 -13.25 -16.32 -19.85
#